data_AF-S6AEB9-F1
#
_entry.id   AF-S6AEB9-F1
#
_cell.length_a   1.000
_cell.length_b   1.000
_cell.length_c   1.000
_cell.angle_alpha   90.00
_cell.angle_beta   90.00
_cell.angle_gamma   90.00
#
_symmetry.space_group_name_H-M   'P 1'
#
loop_
_entity.id
_entity.type
_entity.pdbx_description
1 polymer ?
#
loop_
_entity_poly.entity_id
_entity_poly.type
_entity_poly.pdbx_seq_one_letter_code
_entity_poly.pdbx_strand_id
1 'polypeptide(L)'
;MSVNLTERTSAEGLEAYIRGRRLAASDSLAARDVLVQIFNRERDQDSFIVPAVAEPLLVWIISGTAAVEERIPGGEWETSHVAKGDFFLTSSAEPYEMRWKVSGADAFEVMHIYLGIPLLEKAVREVLGGSGAVRLREVSGGRDEVLSLLLEQVRAELTNRNAVSALFLQGLAQCMAVHLAREYLDSSADDIAHRNALPAFKLRRVLSTMEANLASPFSLGTLAEEAGMSEY
;
A
#
# COMPACT_ATOMS: atom_id res chain seq x y z
N MET A 1 -24.26 15.14 -19.32
CA MET A 1 -23.71 13.77 -19.31
C MET A 1 -22.22 13.89 -19.09
N SER A 2 -21.73 13.63 -17.89
CA SER A 2 -20.28 13.52 -17.64
C SER A 2 -20.02 12.19 -16.96
N VAL A 3 -19.40 11.32 -17.75
CA VAL A 3 -18.73 10.05 -17.49
C VAL A 3 -18.79 9.56 -16.03
N ASN A 4 -19.55 8.48 -15.86
CA ASN A 4 -19.54 7.57 -14.74
C ASN A 4 -18.30 6.69 -14.89
N LEU A 5 -17.33 6.75 -13.97
CA LEU A 5 -16.22 5.81 -13.89
C LEU A 5 -15.56 5.91 -12.51
N THR A 6 -16.14 5.26 -11.50
CA THR A 6 -15.46 5.00 -10.23
C THR A 6 -14.48 3.85 -10.48
N GLU A 7 -13.42 4.12 -11.25
CA GLU A 7 -12.41 3.13 -11.63
C GLU A 7 -11.47 2.89 -10.45
N ARG A 8 -11.62 1.72 -9.83
CA ARG A 8 -10.60 1.16 -8.94
C ARG A 8 -9.25 1.20 -9.65
N THR A 9 -8.19 1.54 -8.94
CA THR A 9 -6.84 1.56 -9.51
C THR A 9 -5.88 0.75 -8.66
N SER A 10 -4.76 0.33 -9.25
CA SER A 10 -3.69 -0.34 -8.51
C SER A 10 -2.91 0.64 -7.63
N ALA A 11 -2.09 0.13 -6.70
CA ALA A 11 -1.13 0.97 -5.99
C ALA A 11 -0.30 1.89 -6.92
N GLU A 12 0.13 1.34 -8.05
CA GLU A 12 0.93 2.06 -9.05
C GLU A 12 0.09 3.13 -9.76
N GLY A 13 -1.19 2.86 -10.02
CA GLY A 13 -2.12 3.83 -10.55
C GLY A 13 -2.39 4.99 -9.59
N LEU A 14 -2.37 4.74 -8.27
CA LEU A 14 -2.51 5.78 -7.25
C LEU A 14 -1.37 6.81 -7.34
N GLU A 15 -0.15 6.40 -7.67
CA GLU A 15 0.99 7.31 -7.81
C GLU A 15 0.73 8.43 -8.82
N ALA A 16 -0.01 8.15 -9.90
CA ALA A 16 -0.32 9.13 -10.94
C ALA A 16 -1.16 10.32 -10.41
N TYR A 17 -1.83 10.15 -9.27
CA TYR A 17 -2.68 11.17 -8.65
C TYR A 17 -1.97 11.97 -7.54
N ILE A 18 -0.77 11.54 -7.11
CA ILE A 18 -0.08 12.09 -5.94
C ILE A 18 1.23 12.76 -6.36
N ARG A 19 1.34 14.07 -6.17
CA ARG A 19 2.55 14.80 -6.56
C ARG A 19 3.73 14.46 -5.66
N GLY A 20 4.91 14.40 -6.25
CA GLY A 20 6.16 14.13 -5.54
C GLY A 20 7.17 13.40 -6.40
N ARG A 21 8.33 13.12 -5.81
CA ARG A 21 9.42 12.38 -6.43
C ARG A 21 9.60 11.05 -5.72
N ARG A 22 9.57 9.96 -6.48
CA ARG A 22 9.96 8.63 -5.99
C ARG A 22 11.45 8.58 -5.72
N LEU A 23 11.84 8.17 -4.52
CA LEU A 23 13.23 8.12 -4.04
C LEU A 23 13.83 6.71 -4.14
N ALA A 24 13.05 5.70 -3.78
CA ALA A 24 13.44 4.30 -3.82
C ALA A 24 12.20 3.42 -3.97
N ALA A 25 12.36 2.22 -4.50
CA ALA A 25 11.29 1.24 -4.59
C ALA A 25 11.86 -0.18 -4.66
N SER A 26 11.07 -1.17 -4.24
CA SER A 26 11.43 -2.60 -4.35
C SER A 26 11.25 -3.12 -5.79
N ASP A 27 11.40 -2.24 -6.78
CA ASP A 27 10.83 -2.40 -8.10
C ASP A 27 11.46 -3.53 -8.93
N SER A 28 12.77 -3.67 -8.80
CA SER A 28 13.55 -4.68 -9.50
C SER A 28 13.42 -6.08 -8.88
N LEU A 29 12.64 -6.24 -7.81
CA LEU A 29 12.49 -7.49 -7.09
C LEU A 29 11.10 -8.05 -7.32
N ALA A 30 11.02 -9.28 -7.84
CA ALA A 30 9.80 -10.07 -7.84
C ALA A 30 9.50 -10.61 -6.42
N ALA A 31 9.47 -9.73 -5.41
CA ALA A 31 9.03 -10.11 -4.07
C ALA A 31 7.55 -10.45 -4.16
N ARG A 32 7.23 -11.74 -3.95
CA ARG A 32 5.93 -12.31 -4.32
C ARG A 32 4.72 -11.70 -3.62
N ASP A 33 4.90 -11.05 -2.46
CA ASP A 33 3.79 -10.63 -1.60
C ASP A 33 4.01 -9.27 -0.92
N VAL A 34 4.98 -8.47 -1.36
CA VAL A 34 5.23 -7.13 -0.80
C VAL A 34 5.74 -6.17 -1.87
N LEU A 35 5.17 -4.97 -1.89
CA LEU A 35 5.65 -3.84 -2.68
C LEU A 35 5.93 -2.68 -1.74
N VAL A 36 7.11 -2.07 -1.87
CA VAL A 36 7.50 -0.91 -1.07
C VAL A 36 8.03 0.21 -1.94
N GLN A 37 7.60 1.44 -1.64
CA GLN A 37 8.01 2.63 -2.36
C GLN A 37 8.21 3.79 -1.39
N ILE A 38 9.29 4.54 -1.57
CA ILE A 38 9.61 5.73 -0.79
C ILE A 38 9.44 6.96 -1.69
N PHE A 39 8.72 7.95 -1.19
CA PHE A 39 8.44 9.19 -1.90
C PHE A 39 8.83 10.40 -1.06
N ASN A 40 9.31 11.43 -1.75
CA ASN A 40 9.32 12.80 -1.23
C ASN A 40 8.09 13.50 -1.82
N ARG A 41 7.15 13.89 -0.97
CA ARG A 41 5.88 14.50 -1.34
C ARG A 41 6.00 16.02 -1.41
N GLU A 42 5.18 16.62 -2.27
CA GLU A 42 5.08 18.08 -2.32
C GLU A 42 4.56 18.64 -1.00
N ARG A 43 4.96 19.87 -0.70
CA ARG A 43 4.65 20.52 0.57
C ARG A 43 3.18 20.86 0.72
N ASP A 44 2.55 21.24 -0.38
CA ASP A 44 1.13 21.53 -0.46
C ASP A 44 0.53 20.63 -1.53
N GLN A 45 -0.44 19.82 -1.13
CA GLN A 45 -1.21 18.98 -2.05
C GLN A 45 -2.67 19.41 -1.98
N ASP A 46 -3.19 19.88 -3.12
CA ASP A 46 -4.62 20.14 -3.28
C ASP A 46 -5.43 18.85 -3.25
N SER A 47 -6.73 18.95 -2.92
CA SER A 47 -7.63 17.80 -2.82
C SER A 47 -7.57 16.93 -4.06
N PHE A 48 -7.39 15.64 -3.85
CA PHE A 48 -7.45 14.61 -4.87
C PHE A 48 -8.20 13.40 -4.33
N ILE A 49 -8.72 12.58 -5.25
CA ILE A 49 -9.38 11.34 -4.91
C ILE A 49 -8.33 10.25 -4.76
N VAL A 50 -8.28 9.63 -3.59
CA VAL A 50 -7.64 8.35 -3.36
C VAL A 50 -8.61 7.26 -3.82
N PRO A 51 -8.37 6.58 -4.94
CA PRO A 51 -9.17 5.44 -5.37
C PRO A 51 -9.10 4.29 -4.37
N ALA A 52 -10.15 3.47 -4.36
CA ALA A 52 -10.17 2.23 -3.60
C ALA A 52 -9.06 1.28 -4.09
N VAL A 53 -8.14 0.94 -3.19
CA VAL A 53 -7.05 -0.01 -3.44
C VAL A 53 -7.46 -1.42 -3.05
N ALA A 54 -6.91 -2.41 -3.77
CA ALA A 54 -7.24 -3.83 -3.59
C ALA A 54 -6.68 -4.37 -2.26
N GLU A 55 -5.48 -3.95 -1.88
CA GLU A 55 -4.79 -4.39 -0.66
C GLU A 55 -4.78 -3.30 0.41
N PRO A 56 -4.58 -3.66 1.69
CA PRO A 56 -4.32 -2.66 2.72
C PRO A 56 -3.06 -1.90 2.37
N LEU A 57 -3.17 -0.57 2.42
CA LEU A 57 -2.06 0.35 2.23
C LEU A 57 -1.59 0.83 3.59
N LEU A 58 -0.33 0.55 3.91
CA LEU A 58 0.34 1.17 5.03
C LEU A 58 1.23 2.31 4.54
N VAL A 59 0.98 3.52 5.04
CA VAL A 59 1.81 4.71 4.75
C VAL A 59 2.53 5.10 6.03
N TRP A 60 3.86 5.14 6.00
CA TRP A 60 4.67 5.50 7.15
C TRP A 60 5.41 6.81 6.91
N ILE A 61 5.38 7.72 7.89
CA ILE A 61 6.06 9.01 7.81
C ILE A 61 7.52 8.84 8.20
N ILE A 62 8.42 8.90 7.22
CA ILE A 62 9.88 8.79 7.41
C ILE A 62 10.43 10.11 7.98
N SER A 63 9.95 11.24 7.45
CA SER A 63 10.46 12.57 7.76
C SER A 63 9.40 13.65 7.56
N GLY A 64 9.57 14.77 8.26
CA GLY A 64 8.68 15.92 8.20
C GLY A 64 7.45 15.80 9.09
N THR A 65 6.64 16.86 9.04
CA THR A 65 5.36 16.97 9.75
C THR A 65 4.32 17.51 8.79
N ALA A 66 3.07 17.06 8.90
CA ALA A 66 1.99 17.55 8.04
C ALA A 66 0.65 17.51 8.76
N ALA A 67 -0.26 18.41 8.37
CA ALA A 67 -1.69 18.22 8.58
C ALA A 67 -2.23 17.48 7.36
N VAL A 68 -2.61 16.22 7.54
CA VAL A 68 -3.27 15.39 6.53
C VAL A 68 -4.77 15.47 6.80
N GLU A 69 -5.55 15.76 5.77
CA GLU A 69 -6.99 15.86 5.87
C GLU A 69 -7.63 14.84 4.93
N GLU A 70 -8.54 14.04 5.46
CA GLU A 70 -9.26 12.98 4.76
C GLU A 70 -10.77 13.21 4.88
N ARG A 71 -11.55 12.84 3.85
CA ARG A 71 -13.01 12.79 3.93
C ARG A 71 -13.60 11.78 2.96
N ILE A 72 -14.77 11.26 3.31
CA ILE A 72 -15.67 10.65 2.33
C ILE A 72 -16.17 11.77 1.38
N PRO A 73 -16.35 11.53 0.07
CA PRO A 73 -16.80 12.56 -0.86
C PRO A 73 -18.11 13.24 -0.40
N GLY A 74 -18.07 14.57 -0.26
CA GLY A 74 -19.19 15.36 0.25
C GLY A 74 -19.35 15.40 1.78
N GLY A 75 -18.50 14.68 2.52
CA GLY A 75 -18.43 14.72 3.99
C GLY A 75 -17.59 15.89 4.54
N GLU A 76 -17.46 15.90 5.86
CA GLU A 76 -16.59 16.84 6.58
C GLU A 76 -15.12 16.38 6.53
N TRP A 77 -14.20 17.34 6.58
CA TRP A 77 -12.77 17.04 6.63
C TRP A 77 -12.37 16.61 8.05
N GLU A 78 -11.75 15.45 8.15
CA GLU A 78 -11.08 14.98 9.37
C GLU A 78 -9.59 15.27 9.25
N THR A 79 -8.97 15.83 10.29
CA THR A 79 -7.56 16.23 10.26
C THR A 79 -6.70 15.37 11.18
N SER A 80 -5.71 14.70 10.62
CA SER A 80 -4.63 14.03 11.35
C SER A 80 -3.34 14.85 11.26
N HIS A 81 -2.84 15.29 12.41
CA HIS A 81 -1.52 15.92 12.50
C HIS A 81 -0.48 14.84 12.69
N VAL A 82 0.39 14.68 11.69
CA VAL A 82 1.37 13.59 11.65
C VAL A 82 2.80 14.11 11.64
N ALA A 83 3.68 13.29 12.19
CA ALA A 83 5.12 13.49 12.27
C ALA A 83 5.84 12.17 11.94
N LYS A 84 7.18 12.25 11.84
CA LYS A 84 8.04 11.08 11.74
C LYS A 84 7.63 9.97 12.73
N GLY A 85 7.49 8.75 12.22
CA GLY A 85 7.11 7.57 12.99
C GLY A 85 5.60 7.29 12.98
N ASP A 86 4.77 8.27 12.63
CA ASP A 86 3.33 8.06 12.52
C ASP A 86 3.01 7.26 11.25
N PHE A 87 1.89 6.56 11.25
CA PHE A 87 1.44 5.78 10.09
C PHE A 87 -0.07 5.89 9.85
N PHE A 88 -0.43 5.58 8.61
CA PHE A 88 -1.78 5.29 8.18
C PHE A 88 -1.88 3.81 7.82
N LEU A 89 -3.00 3.18 8.19
CA LEU A 89 -3.39 1.87 7.71
C LEU A 89 -4.76 2.04 7.07
N THR A 90 -4.80 2.00 5.75
CA THR A 90 -6.03 2.17 4.98
C THR A 90 -6.43 0.83 4.42
N SER A 91 -7.66 0.44 4.69
CA SER A 91 -8.28 -0.80 4.22
C SER A 91 -9.61 -0.54 3.54
N SER A 92 -10.08 0.69 3.37
CA SER A 92 -11.40 1.00 2.80
C SER A 92 -11.55 0.57 1.33
N ALA A 93 -12.73 0.07 0.99
CA ALA A 93 -13.14 -0.26 -0.37
C ALA A 93 -13.72 0.93 -1.14
N GLU A 94 -13.85 2.08 -0.48
CA GLU A 94 -14.48 3.27 -1.02
C GLU A 94 -13.41 4.33 -1.34
N PRO A 95 -13.53 5.03 -2.49
CA PRO A 95 -12.71 6.19 -2.75
C PRO A 95 -12.96 7.29 -1.71
N TYR A 96 -11.90 7.97 -1.30
CA TYR A 96 -12.00 9.10 -0.38
C TYR A 96 -11.17 10.29 -0.91
N GLU A 97 -11.48 11.49 -0.44
CA GLU A 97 -10.69 12.68 -0.75
C GLU A 97 -9.60 12.86 0.28
N MET A 98 -8.41 13.22 -0.18
CA MET A 98 -7.27 13.54 0.68
C MET A 98 -6.60 14.82 0.23
N ARG A 99 -6.10 15.59 1.19
CA ARG A 99 -5.19 16.72 0.98
C ARG A 99 -4.19 16.79 2.14
N TRP A 100 -3.08 17.50 1.95
CA TRP A 100 -2.20 17.77 3.08
C TRP A 100 -1.43 19.07 2.93
N LYS A 101 -0.96 19.57 4.08
CA LYS A 101 -0.02 20.68 4.18
C LYS A 101 1.12 20.34 5.11
N VAL A 102 2.33 20.36 4.58
CA VAL A 102 3.57 20.11 5.31
C VAL A 102 3.93 21.32 6.15
N SER A 103 4.03 21.10 7.46
CA SER A 103 4.54 22.05 8.44
C SER A 103 6.05 21.84 8.65
N GLY A 104 6.78 22.90 9.01
CA GLY A 104 8.22 22.81 9.29
C GLY A 104 9.13 22.85 8.05
N ALA A 105 10.44 22.83 8.22
CA ALA A 105 11.40 23.01 7.11
C ALA A 105 11.78 21.69 6.41
N ASP A 106 11.60 20.56 7.09
CA ASP A 106 12.04 19.25 6.60
C ASP A 106 11.24 18.79 5.38
N ALA A 107 11.86 17.93 4.57
CA ALA A 107 11.19 17.25 3.49
C ALA A 107 10.14 16.28 4.04
N PHE A 108 8.98 16.19 3.37
CA PHE A 108 7.93 15.25 3.74
C PHE A 108 8.13 13.94 2.99
N GLU A 109 8.78 12.99 3.66
CA GLU A 109 9.11 11.69 3.09
C GLU A 109 8.20 10.62 3.69
N VAL A 110 7.59 9.82 2.80
CA VAL A 110 6.66 8.77 3.18
C VAL A 110 7.05 7.46 2.51
N MET A 111 6.77 6.36 3.19
CA MET A 111 6.93 5.00 2.66
C MET A 111 5.57 4.37 2.49
N HIS A 112 5.25 3.92 1.28
CA HIS A 112 4.07 3.14 0.97
C HIS A 112 4.44 1.65 0.99
N ILE A 113 3.68 0.86 1.73
CA ILE A 113 3.85 -0.59 1.83
C ILE A 113 2.52 -1.23 1.49
N TYR A 114 2.55 -2.11 0.49
CA TYR A 114 1.43 -2.95 0.11
C TYR A 114 1.77 -4.39 0.49
N LEU A 115 0.94 -4.99 1.34
CA LEU A 115 1.07 -6.39 1.73
C LEU A 115 0.08 -7.22 0.92
N GLY A 116 0.58 -8.29 0.31
CA GLY A 116 -0.26 -9.18 -0.47
C GLY A 116 -1.32 -9.83 0.41
N ILE A 117 -2.57 -9.87 -0.09
CA ILE A 117 -3.68 -10.57 0.57
C ILE A 117 -3.32 -12.00 0.99
N PRO A 118 -2.66 -12.84 0.17
CA PRO A 118 -2.32 -14.21 0.58
C PRO A 118 -1.41 -14.28 1.83
N LEU A 119 -0.54 -13.29 1.99
CA LEU A 119 0.34 -13.18 3.15
C LEU A 119 -0.46 -12.80 4.41
N LEU A 120 -1.38 -11.84 4.29
CA LEU A 120 -2.26 -11.44 5.38
C LEU A 120 -3.20 -12.57 5.79
N GLU A 121 -3.81 -13.27 4.83
CA GLU A 121 -4.63 -14.45 5.12
C GLU A 121 -3.84 -15.53 5.86
N LYS A 122 -2.59 -15.78 5.45
CA LYS A 122 -1.72 -16.74 6.13
C LYS A 122 -1.48 -16.32 7.59
N ALA A 123 -1.18 -15.05 7.83
CA ALA A 123 -0.98 -14.51 9.17
C ALA A 123 -2.24 -14.61 10.02
N VAL A 124 -3.40 -14.23 9.47
CA VAL A 124 -4.70 -14.33 10.15
C VAL A 124 -5.02 -15.78 10.51
N ARG A 125 -4.79 -16.72 9.58
CA ARG A 125 -5.02 -18.15 9.85
C ARG A 125 -4.16 -18.69 10.98
N GLU A 126 -2.89 -18.26 11.03
CA GLU A 126 -1.97 -18.65 12.09
C GLU A 126 -2.40 -18.08 13.45
N VAL A 127 -2.76 -16.80 13.50
CA VAL A 127 -3.17 -16.11 14.74
C VAL A 127 -4.50 -16.64 15.28
N LEU A 128 -5.47 -16.91 14.40
CA LEU A 128 -6.80 -17.39 14.80
C LEU A 128 -6.87 -18.92 14.95
N GLY A 129 -5.85 -19.67 14.53
CA GLY A 129 -5.84 -21.13 14.55
C GLY A 129 -6.80 -21.79 13.56
N GLY A 130 -7.23 -21.08 12.51
CA GLY A 130 -8.24 -21.53 11.56
C GLY A 130 -8.53 -20.51 10.46
N SER A 131 -9.48 -20.79 9.56
CA SER A 131 -9.90 -19.81 8.53
C SER A 131 -10.49 -18.56 9.17
N GLY A 132 -10.10 -17.38 8.70
CA GLY A 132 -10.64 -16.10 9.14
C GLY A 132 -10.58 -15.04 8.04
N ALA A 133 -11.51 -14.11 8.11
CA ALA A 133 -11.57 -12.94 7.23
C ALA A 133 -10.41 -11.97 7.53
N VAL A 134 -9.87 -11.31 6.50
CA VAL A 134 -8.83 -10.30 6.68
C VAL A 134 -9.51 -8.95 6.87
N ARG A 135 -9.85 -8.65 8.13
CA ARG A 135 -10.56 -7.42 8.53
C ARG A 135 -9.66 -6.58 9.41
N LEU A 136 -9.06 -5.54 8.84
CA LEU A 136 -8.11 -4.68 9.54
C LEU A 136 -8.76 -3.34 9.88
N ARG A 137 -8.66 -2.93 11.15
CA ARG A 137 -9.04 -1.59 11.62
C ARG A 137 -8.20 -0.53 10.91
N GLU A 138 -8.86 0.49 10.39
CA GLU A 138 -8.18 1.64 9.80
C GLU A 138 -7.53 2.53 10.86
N VAL A 139 -6.44 3.18 10.47
CA VAL A 139 -5.67 4.08 11.34
C VAL A 139 -5.28 5.32 10.54
N SER A 140 -5.59 6.50 11.07
CA SER A 140 -5.17 7.78 10.49
C SER A 140 -4.24 8.54 11.43
N GLY A 141 -2.92 8.41 11.23
CA GLY A 141 -1.90 9.09 12.03
C GLY A 141 -1.61 8.41 13.38
N GLY A 142 -1.58 7.09 13.43
CA GLY A 142 -1.28 6.31 14.64
C GLY A 142 0.22 6.10 14.86
N ARG A 143 0.59 5.60 16.05
CA ARG A 143 1.95 5.15 16.38
C ARG A 143 1.96 3.71 16.86
N ASP A 144 2.95 2.96 16.38
CA ASP A 144 3.20 1.59 16.79
C ASP A 144 4.71 1.33 16.75
N GLU A 145 5.29 1.01 17.91
CA GLU A 145 6.74 0.85 18.05
C GLU A 145 7.26 -0.37 17.29
N VAL A 146 6.50 -1.47 17.27
CA VAL A 146 6.89 -2.71 16.59
C VAL A 146 6.85 -2.50 15.08
N LEU A 147 5.76 -1.92 14.56
CA LEU A 147 5.69 -1.58 13.14
C LEU A 147 6.79 -0.58 12.76
N SER A 148 7.02 0.46 13.57
CA SER A 148 8.08 1.44 13.29
C SER A 148 9.46 0.80 13.19
N LEU A 149 9.79 -0.16 14.07
CA LEU A 149 11.05 -0.90 14.01
C LEU A 149 11.17 -1.71 12.71
N LEU A 150 10.12 -2.42 12.31
CA LEU A 150 10.10 -3.22 11.07
C LEU A 150 10.22 -2.33 9.83
N LEU A 151 9.47 -1.24 9.80
CA LEU A 151 9.45 -0.27 8.69
C LEU A 151 10.79 0.44 8.55
N GLU A 152 11.46 0.76 9.65
CA GLU A 152 12.81 1.32 9.59
C GLU A 152 13.81 0.35 8.96
N GLN A 153 13.68 -0.98 9.20
CA GLN A 153 14.50 -1.97 8.50
C GLN A 153 14.21 -2.02 7.00
N VAL A 154 12.93 -1.92 6.61
CA VAL A 154 12.55 -1.83 5.20
C VAL A 154 13.16 -0.58 4.54
N ARG A 155 13.07 0.58 5.22
CA ARG A 155 13.64 1.84 4.75
C ARG A 155 15.15 1.72 4.59
N ALA A 156 15.84 1.15 5.57
CA ALA A 156 17.29 0.94 5.52
C ALA A 156 17.68 0.03 4.34
N GLU A 157 16.96 -1.08 4.14
CA GLU A 157 17.21 -2.01 3.03
C GLU A 157 17.09 -1.33 1.65
N LEU A 158 16.08 -0.47 1.47
CA LEU A 158 15.84 0.24 0.20
C LEU A 158 16.79 1.41 -0.06
N THR A 159 17.40 1.97 0.99
CA THR A 159 18.26 3.15 0.89
C THR A 159 19.75 2.84 1.04
N ASN A 160 20.09 1.62 1.44
CA ASN A 160 21.47 1.15 1.50
C ASN A 160 22.08 0.98 0.10
N ARG A 161 23.41 1.02 0.02
CA ARG A 161 24.17 0.91 -1.25
C ARG A 161 24.23 -0.51 -1.81
N ASN A 162 23.78 -1.51 -1.05
CA ASN A 162 23.80 -2.91 -1.46
C ASN A 162 22.60 -3.23 -2.35
N ALA A 163 22.68 -4.35 -3.08
CA ALA A 163 21.51 -4.88 -3.77
C ALA A 163 20.43 -5.24 -2.74
N VAL A 164 19.21 -4.73 -2.95
CA VAL A 164 18.05 -4.99 -2.12
C VAL A 164 17.75 -6.51 -2.11
N SER A 165 17.61 -7.10 -0.93
CA SER A 165 17.34 -8.52 -0.74
C SER A 165 15.84 -8.81 -0.70
N ALA A 166 15.32 -9.47 -1.73
CA ALA A 166 13.91 -9.93 -1.75
C ALA A 166 13.57 -10.83 -0.56
N LEU A 167 14.48 -11.71 -0.16
CA LEU A 167 14.26 -12.62 0.97
C LEU A 167 14.15 -11.85 2.29
N PHE A 168 14.96 -10.80 2.47
CA PHE A 168 14.90 -9.97 3.67
C PHE A 168 13.59 -9.18 3.74
N LEU A 169 13.19 -8.54 2.64
CA LEU A 169 11.91 -7.84 2.54
C LEU A 169 10.73 -8.79 2.78
N GLN A 170 10.79 -10.02 2.27
CA GLN A 170 9.76 -11.02 2.52
C GLN A 170 9.66 -11.41 4.01
N GLY A 171 10.80 -11.55 4.70
CA GLY A 171 10.84 -11.80 6.14
C GLY A 171 10.20 -10.66 6.94
N LEU A 172 10.55 -9.41 6.62
CA LEU A 172 9.95 -8.23 7.24
C LEU A 172 8.45 -8.15 6.98
N ALA A 173 8.00 -8.44 5.74
CA ALA A 173 6.60 -8.49 5.38
C ALA A 173 5.82 -9.54 6.19
N GLN A 174 6.40 -10.72 6.42
CA GLN A 174 5.80 -11.74 7.29
C GLN A 174 5.65 -11.26 8.73
N CYS A 175 6.69 -10.63 9.30
CA CYS A 175 6.61 -10.06 10.64
C CYS A 175 5.51 -8.98 10.73
N MET A 176 5.43 -8.08 9.75
CA MET A 176 4.39 -7.05 9.70
C MET A 176 2.98 -7.68 9.60
N ALA A 177 2.78 -8.65 8.71
CA ALA A 177 1.49 -9.30 8.53
C ALA A 177 1.01 -10.00 9.81
N VAL A 178 1.90 -10.70 10.53
CA VAL A 178 1.56 -11.34 11.82
C VAL A 178 1.23 -10.29 12.88
N HIS A 179 1.99 -9.19 12.94
CA HIS A 179 1.71 -8.10 13.88
C HIS A 179 0.35 -7.45 13.62
N LEU A 180 0.04 -7.15 12.35
CA LEU A 180 -1.26 -6.62 11.94
C LEU A 180 -2.40 -7.58 12.31
N ALA A 181 -2.22 -8.88 12.08
CA ALA A 181 -3.21 -9.89 12.45
C ALA A 181 -3.43 -9.99 13.97
N ARG A 182 -2.45 -9.64 14.81
CA ARG A 182 -2.59 -9.68 16.28
C ARG A 182 -3.26 -8.43 16.84
N GLU A 183 -2.83 -7.26 16.36
CA GLU A 183 -3.16 -5.98 17.01
C GLU A 183 -4.24 -5.17 16.27
N TYR A 184 -4.53 -5.50 15.01
CA TYR A 184 -5.39 -4.69 14.14
C TYR A 184 -6.58 -5.45 13.56
N LEU A 185 -6.78 -6.72 13.90
CA LEU A 185 -8.02 -7.41 13.52
C LEU A 185 -9.23 -6.75 14.18
N ASP A 186 -10.24 -6.45 13.36
CA ASP A 186 -11.49 -5.85 13.80
C ASP A 186 -12.67 -6.57 13.13
N SER A 187 -13.51 -7.21 13.94
CA SER A 187 -14.65 -7.97 13.42
C SER A 187 -15.71 -7.09 12.78
N SER A 188 -15.72 -5.78 13.07
CA SER A 188 -16.64 -4.81 12.48
C SER A 188 -16.18 -4.26 11.12
N ALA A 189 -14.90 -4.44 10.77
CA ALA A 189 -14.36 -3.99 9.49
C ALA A 189 -14.71 -4.93 8.33
N ASP A 190 -14.58 -4.42 7.11
CA ASP A 190 -14.82 -5.19 5.89
C ASP A 190 -13.74 -6.24 5.64
N ASP A 191 -14.13 -7.36 5.03
CA ASP A 191 -13.19 -8.39 4.61
C ASP A 191 -12.49 -8.01 3.30
N ILE A 192 -11.20 -7.73 3.40
CA ILE A 192 -10.38 -7.24 2.29
C ILE A 192 -10.05 -8.39 1.32
N ALA A 193 -10.02 -9.64 1.80
CA ALA A 193 -9.62 -10.79 0.99
C ALA A 193 -10.62 -11.13 -0.12
N HIS A 194 -11.90 -10.79 0.06
CA HIS A 194 -12.97 -11.07 -0.90
C HIS A 194 -13.21 -9.94 -1.91
N ARG A 195 -12.26 -9.01 -2.05
CA ARG A 195 -12.37 -7.91 -3.02
C ARG A 195 -11.91 -8.38 -4.40
N ASN A 196 -12.80 -8.32 -5.39
CA ASN A 196 -12.49 -8.56 -6.81
C ASN A 196 -11.68 -7.40 -7.39
N ALA A 197 -10.40 -7.30 -7.05
CA ALA A 197 -9.45 -6.34 -7.61
C ALA A 197 -8.06 -6.99 -7.73
N LEU A 198 -7.29 -6.62 -8.76
CA LEU A 198 -5.96 -7.17 -8.99
C LEU A 198 -4.95 -6.50 -8.03
N PRO A 199 -4.31 -7.26 -7.13
CA PRO A 199 -3.28 -6.75 -6.24
C PRO A 199 -2.12 -6.06 -6.99
N ALA A 200 -1.59 -4.96 -6.47
CA ALA A 200 -0.53 -4.17 -7.07
C ALA A 200 0.72 -4.96 -7.45
N PHE A 201 1.21 -5.82 -6.54
CA PHE A 201 2.39 -6.65 -6.83
C PHE A 201 2.12 -7.66 -7.97
N LYS A 202 0.88 -8.12 -8.13
CA LYS A 202 0.47 -8.98 -9.26
C LYS A 202 0.38 -8.19 -10.55
N LEU A 203 -0.23 -7.00 -10.53
CA LEU A 203 -0.26 -6.12 -11.70
C LEU A 203 1.16 -5.80 -12.15
N ARG A 204 2.04 -5.42 -11.24
CA ARG A 204 3.45 -5.18 -11.53
C ARG A 204 4.09 -6.37 -12.23
N ARG A 205 3.87 -7.58 -11.70
CA ARG A 205 4.44 -8.81 -12.26
C ARG A 205 3.94 -9.04 -13.68
N VAL A 206 2.66 -8.78 -13.93
CA VAL A 206 2.04 -8.80 -15.26
C VAL A 206 2.68 -7.75 -16.17
N LEU A 207 2.81 -6.50 -15.74
CA LEU A 207 3.42 -5.41 -16.51
C LEU A 207 4.88 -5.69 -16.85
N SER A 208 5.70 -6.11 -15.87
CA SER A 208 7.08 -6.53 -16.09
C SER A 208 7.18 -7.68 -17.11
N THR A 209 6.23 -8.61 -17.07
CA THR A 209 6.17 -9.73 -18.03
C THR A 209 5.79 -9.25 -19.41
N MET A 210 4.85 -8.31 -19.54
CA MET A 210 4.49 -7.67 -20.81
C MET A 210 5.69 -6.92 -21.41
N GLU A 211 6.39 -6.11 -20.60
CA GLU A 211 7.57 -5.35 -21.01
C GLU A 211 8.71 -6.26 -21.47
N ALA A 212 8.95 -7.37 -20.76
CA ALA A 212 9.96 -8.35 -21.13
C ALA A 212 9.63 -9.13 -22.41
N ASN A 213 8.35 -9.19 -22.80
CA ASN A 213 7.85 -10.00 -23.92
C ASN A 213 7.21 -9.17 -25.04
N LEU A 214 7.62 -7.92 -25.24
CA LEU A 214 7.05 -7.02 -26.27
C LEU A 214 7.12 -7.56 -27.71
N ALA A 215 8.06 -8.45 -28.01
CA ALA A 215 8.21 -9.08 -29.32
C ALA A 215 7.29 -10.31 -29.53
N SER A 216 6.66 -10.80 -28.46
CA SER A 216 5.78 -11.97 -28.49
C SER A 216 4.32 -11.54 -28.71
N PRO A 217 3.47 -12.42 -29.27
CA PRO A 217 2.03 -12.16 -29.36
C PRO A 217 1.41 -11.95 -27.98
N PHE A 218 0.54 -10.94 -27.87
CA PHE A 218 -0.22 -10.70 -26.65
C PHE A 218 -1.14 -11.90 -26.34
N SER A 219 -1.10 -12.39 -25.10
CA SER A 219 -1.89 -13.54 -24.62
C SER A 219 -2.50 -13.22 -23.26
N LEU A 220 -3.82 -13.07 -23.19
CA LEU A 220 -4.52 -12.77 -21.94
C LEU A 220 -4.37 -13.92 -20.95
N GLY A 221 -4.52 -15.18 -21.39
CA GLY A 221 -4.32 -16.36 -20.54
C GLY A 221 -2.95 -16.41 -19.87
N THR A 222 -1.88 -16.04 -20.58
CA THR A 222 -0.52 -16.00 -20.00
C THR A 222 -0.39 -14.90 -18.93
N LEU A 223 -0.99 -13.73 -19.16
CA LEU A 223 -0.99 -12.66 -18.17
C LEU A 223 -1.89 -12.98 -16.97
N ALA A 224 -3.00 -13.70 -17.18
CA ALA A 224 -3.87 -14.17 -16.13
C ALA A 224 -3.17 -15.21 -15.24
N GLU A 225 -2.46 -16.18 -15.83
CA GLU A 225 -1.62 -17.12 -15.09
C GLU A 225 -0.53 -16.39 -14.29
N GLU A 226 0.12 -15.40 -14.90
CA GLU A 226 1.10 -14.56 -14.22
C GLU A 226 0.46 -13.67 -13.14
N ALA A 227 -0.85 -13.40 -13.17
CA ALA A 227 -1.58 -12.78 -12.06
C ALA A 227 -2.09 -13.81 -11.02
N GLY A 228 -1.93 -15.11 -11.27
CA GLY A 228 -2.58 -16.18 -10.50
C GLY A 228 -4.11 -16.08 -10.55
N MET A 229 -4.65 -15.77 -11.73
CA MET A 229 -6.07 -15.64 -12.05
C MET A 229 -6.44 -16.60 -13.18
N SER A 230 -7.73 -16.92 -13.32
CA SER A 230 -8.26 -17.57 -14.52
C SER A 230 -8.41 -16.56 -15.66
N GLU A 231 -8.32 -17.03 -16.90
CA GLU A 231 -8.59 -16.21 -18.10
C GLU A 231 -10.08 -15.84 -18.23
N TYR A 232 -10.97 -16.64 -17.64
CA TYR A 232 -12.44 -16.52 -17.67
C TYR A 232 -13.04 -16.60 -16.26
#